data_AF-A0A3N2PY07-F1
#
_entry.id   AF-A0A3N2PY07-F1
#
_cell.length_a   1.000
_cell.length_b   1.000
_cell.length_c   1.000
_cell.angle_alpha   90.00
_cell.angle_beta   90.00
_cell.angle_gamma   90.00
#
_symmetry.space_group_name_H-M   'P 1'
#
loop_
_entity.id
_entity.type
_entity.pdbx_description
1 polymer ?
#
loop_
_entity_poly.entity_id
_entity_poly.type
_entity_poly.pdbx_seq_one_letter_code
_entity_poly.pdbx_strand_id
1 'polypeptide(L)'
;MSLAHLWPDISMNSRGTDCGPSQDLESLVQIGWVNSDYVVDPLTEAYSKDDTPIGRLDAEALRIPAPRRSENFMAPVNDTTNRRCQEWTMDFIRHLAGRNYINHDAIAIAQAERDPPTHGVGLRPVR
;
A
#
# COMPACT_ATOMS: atom_id res chain seq x y z
N MET A 1 6.93 4.89 7.77
CA MET A 1 6.77 4.15 6.50
C MET A 1 5.53 4.68 5.78
N SER A 2 5.68 5.59 4.81
CA SER A 2 4.52 6.18 4.12
C SER A 2 3.93 5.18 3.12
N LEU A 3 2.66 4.83 3.29
CA LEU A 3 1.91 3.90 2.44
C LEU A 3 1.83 4.36 0.97
N ALA A 4 2.07 5.65 0.70
CA ALA A 4 2.05 6.25 -0.64
C ALA A 4 3.18 5.79 -1.58
N HIS A 5 4.24 5.14 -1.05
CA HIS A 5 5.36 4.67 -1.89
C HIS A 5 5.24 3.20 -2.32
N LEU A 6 4.24 2.47 -1.82
CA LEU A 6 4.07 1.05 -2.13
C LEU A 6 3.12 0.79 -3.29
N TRP A 7 2.37 1.82 -3.70
CA TRP A 7 1.59 1.96 -4.93
C TRP A 7 1.38 3.45 -5.17
N PRO A 8 1.63 3.99 -6.39
CA PRO A 8 1.28 5.37 -6.68
C PRO A 8 -0.24 5.60 -6.45
N ASP A 9 -1.10 4.70 -6.92
CA ASP A 9 -2.52 5.02 -7.17
C ASP A 9 -3.51 4.79 -6.00
N ILE A 10 -3.05 4.35 -4.81
CA ILE A 10 -3.94 4.12 -3.65
C ILE A 10 -3.55 5.00 -2.47
N SER A 11 -4.44 5.92 -2.12
CA SER A 11 -4.32 6.80 -0.94
C SER A 11 -5.40 6.48 0.09
N MET A 12 -4.99 6.26 1.34
CA MET A 12 -5.88 6.24 2.51
C MET A 12 -5.86 7.63 3.15
N ASN A 13 -6.92 8.42 2.94
CA ASN A 13 -6.93 9.84 3.28
C ASN A 13 -7.57 10.11 4.66
N SER A 14 -6.86 10.80 5.56
CA SER A 14 -7.44 11.45 6.75
C SER A 14 -7.46 12.97 6.51
N ARG A 15 -8.65 13.50 6.23
CA ARG A 15 -8.99 14.93 6.01
C ARG A 15 -7.87 15.83 5.43
N GLY A 16 -7.88 15.98 4.10
CA GLY A 16 -7.55 17.26 3.48
C GLY A 16 -6.07 17.57 3.20
N THR A 17 -5.20 16.56 3.11
CA THR A 17 -3.82 16.78 2.65
C THR A 17 -3.75 16.71 1.12
N ASP A 18 -3.31 17.81 0.50
CA ASP A 18 -3.16 17.97 -0.94
C ASP A 18 -2.09 17.01 -1.47
N CYS A 19 -2.52 15.95 -2.16
CA CYS A 19 -1.64 15.05 -2.89
C CYS A 19 -1.21 15.77 -4.17
N GLY A 20 -0.17 16.59 -4.10
CA GLY A 20 0.44 17.14 -5.31
C GLY A 20 0.79 16.00 -6.29
N PRO A 21 0.38 16.08 -7.56
CA PRO A 21 0.50 14.96 -8.48
C PRO A 21 1.99 14.69 -8.77
N SER A 22 2.48 13.52 -8.35
CA SER A 22 3.61 12.91 -9.04
C SER A 22 3.20 12.74 -10.50
N GLN A 23 4.05 13.11 -11.46
CA GLN A 23 3.71 13.10 -12.88
C GLN A 23 3.37 11.70 -13.43
N ASP A 24 3.63 10.64 -12.66
CA ASP A 24 3.34 9.24 -12.99
C ASP A 24 2.05 8.70 -12.33
N LEU A 25 1.32 9.54 -11.59
CA LEU A 25 0.06 9.17 -10.93
C LEU A 25 -1.10 9.30 -11.91
N GLU A 26 -1.57 8.19 -12.47
CA GLU A 26 -2.68 8.24 -13.43
C GLU A 26 -4.02 8.47 -12.73
N SER A 27 -4.22 7.86 -11.55
CA SER A 27 -5.47 8.03 -10.81
C SER A 27 -5.33 7.74 -9.32
N LEU A 28 -6.15 8.40 -8.50
CA LEU A 28 -6.27 8.07 -7.08
C LEU A 28 -7.61 7.40 -6.84
N VAL A 29 -7.57 6.17 -6.34
CA VAL A 29 -8.78 5.44 -5.94
C VAL A 29 -8.94 5.48 -4.43
N GLN A 30 -10.07 6.05 -3.98
CA GLN A 30 -10.43 6.04 -2.57
C GLN A 30 -10.94 4.65 -2.16
N ILE A 31 -10.18 3.97 -1.31
CA ILE A 31 -10.56 2.64 -0.80
C ILE A 31 -11.38 2.67 0.49
N GLY A 32 -11.40 3.80 1.21
CA GLY A 32 -12.19 3.95 2.43
C GLY A 32 -11.82 5.15 3.30
N TRP A 33 -12.30 5.10 4.54
CA TRP A 33 -12.02 6.08 5.59
C TRP A 33 -11.44 5.39 6.81
N VAL A 34 -10.53 6.07 7.50
CA VAL A 34 -9.95 5.65 8.78
C VAL A 34 -10.32 6.69 9.84
N ASN A 35 -10.56 6.25 11.08
CA ASN A 35 -10.69 7.17 12.20
C ASN A 35 -9.35 7.89 12.45
N SER A 36 -9.39 9.21 12.62
CA SER A 36 -8.23 10.04 12.95
C SER A 36 -7.48 9.56 14.19
N ASP A 37 -8.16 8.92 15.15
CA ASP A 37 -7.52 8.36 16.36
C ASP A 37 -6.49 7.25 16.07
N TYR A 38 -6.48 6.71 14.85
CA TYR A 38 -5.55 5.65 14.42
C TYR A 38 -4.38 6.16 13.60
N VAL A 39 -4.39 7.44 13.22
CA VAL A 39 -3.38 8.12 12.41
C VAL A 39 -2.71 9.18 13.27
N VAL A 40 -1.43 9.43 13.05
CA VAL A 40 -0.72 10.53 13.70
C VAL A 40 -0.38 11.55 12.64
N ASP A 41 -0.89 12.78 12.82
CA ASP A 41 -0.55 13.89 11.96
C ASP A 41 0.90 14.34 12.25
N PRO A 42 1.72 14.53 11.21
CA PRO A 42 3.09 14.97 11.40
C PRO A 42 3.13 16.40 11.95
N LEU A 43 4.06 16.68 12.87
CA LEU A 43 4.24 18.01 13.47
C LEU A 43 4.72 19.06 12.47
N THR A 44 5.27 18.62 11.34
CA THR A 44 5.79 19.47 10.27
C THR A 44 5.39 18.89 8.93
N GLU A 45 5.19 19.75 7.93
CA GLU A 45 4.98 19.33 6.53
C GLU A 45 6.26 18.81 5.86
N ALA A 46 7.41 18.85 6.56
CA ALA A 46 8.66 18.32 6.03
C ALA A 46 8.58 16.79 5.93
N TYR A 47 8.92 16.26 4.76
CA TYR A 47 9.04 14.83 4.54
C TYR A 47 10.16 14.24 5.42
N SER A 48 9.79 13.30 6.29
CA SER A 48 10.71 12.49 7.08
C SER A 48 10.67 11.03 6.63
N LYS A 49 11.81 10.35 6.77
CA LYS A 49 11.89 8.89 6.65
C LYS A 49 11.95 8.31 8.06
N ASP A 50 10.81 7.85 8.54
CA ASP A 50 10.69 7.23 9.86
C ASP A 50 10.61 5.70 9.76
N ASP A 51 11.44 5.04 10.56
CA ASP A 51 11.54 3.58 10.70
C ASP A 51 10.87 3.06 11.99
N THR A 52 10.41 3.97 12.86
CA THR A 52 9.68 3.65 14.08
C THR A 52 8.18 3.90 13.84
N PRO A 53 7.29 2.93 14.15
CA PRO A 53 5.85 3.15 14.10
C PRO A 53 5.43 4.25 15.06
N ILE A 54 4.67 5.22 14.58
CA ILE A 54 4.21 6.34 15.39
C ILE A 54 2.71 6.15 15.69
N GLY A 55 1.92 5.86 14.66
CA GLY A 55 0.49 5.65 14.76
C GLY A 55 0.08 4.19 15.00
N ARG A 56 -1.20 4.01 15.33
CA ARG A 56 -1.77 2.67 15.48
C ARG A 56 -1.77 1.90 14.16
N LEU A 57 -2.05 2.58 13.04
CA LEU A 57 -1.98 1.95 11.72
C LEU A 57 -0.56 1.47 11.39
N ASP A 58 0.47 2.26 11.68
CA ASP A 58 1.86 1.86 11.48
C ASP A 58 2.21 0.61 12.28
N ALA A 59 1.73 0.53 13.52
CA ALA A 59 1.95 -0.63 14.39
C ALA A 59 1.24 -1.88 13.87
N GLU A 60 0.05 -1.75 13.26
CA GLU A 60 -0.61 -2.87 12.60
C GLU A 60 0.14 -3.32 11.34
N ALA A 61 0.72 -2.39 10.58
CA ALA A 61 1.50 -2.74 9.38
C ALA A 61 2.70 -3.65 9.73
N LEU A 62 3.33 -3.45 10.89
CA LEU A 62 4.40 -4.34 11.37
C LEU A 62 3.95 -5.77 11.67
N ARG A 63 2.65 -6.02 11.87
CA ARG A 63 2.13 -7.38 12.08
C ARG A 63 2.06 -8.19 10.80
N ILE A 64 2.21 -7.54 9.64
CA ILE A 64 2.18 -8.21 8.35
C ILE A 64 3.60 -8.29 7.81
N PRO A 65 4.16 -9.50 7.65
CA PRO A 65 5.53 -9.67 7.18
C PRO A 65 5.73 -8.96 5.84
N ALA A 66 6.60 -7.96 5.83
CA ALA A 66 6.96 -7.26 4.60
C ALA A 66 7.48 -8.25 3.55
N PRO A 67 7.17 -8.03 2.26
CA PRO A 67 7.72 -8.86 1.21
C PRO A 67 9.24 -8.75 1.24
N ARG A 68 9.91 -9.90 1.12
CA ARG A 68 11.37 -9.92 1.00
C ARG A 68 11.77 -9.38 -0.36
N ARG A 69 13.03 -8.95 -0.48
CA ARG A 69 13.62 -8.70 -1.79
C ARG A 69 13.43 -9.96 -2.63
N SER A 70 12.77 -9.83 -3.78
CA SER A 70 12.53 -10.95 -4.69
C SER A 70 13.86 -11.54 -5.11
N GLU A 71 13.99 -12.86 -4.95
CA GLU A 71 15.19 -13.60 -5.35
C GLU A 71 15.30 -13.67 -6.88
N ASN A 72 14.16 -13.83 -7.56
CA ASN A 72 14.07 -13.76 -9.01
C ASN A 72 12.80 -13.01 -9.42
N PHE A 73 13.00 -11.74 -9.80
CA PHE A 73 11.92 -10.86 -10.18
C PHE A 73 11.19 -11.27 -11.48
N MET A 74 11.81 -12.11 -12.31
CA MET A 74 11.19 -12.67 -13.52
C MET A 74 10.40 -13.97 -13.26
N ALA A 75 10.53 -14.55 -12.06
CA ALA A 75 9.77 -15.74 -11.70
C ALA A 75 8.30 -15.39 -11.37
N PRO A 76 7.38 -16.35 -11.50
CA PRO A 76 5.99 -16.17 -11.06
C PRO A 76 5.90 -15.73 -9.59
N VAL A 77 4.87 -14.95 -9.27
CA VAL A 77 4.57 -14.54 -7.89
C VAL A 77 4.31 -15.77 -7.05
N ASN A 78 4.87 -15.78 -5.84
CA ASN A 78 4.60 -16.77 -4.82
C ASN A 78 4.54 -16.09 -3.44
N ASP A 79 4.09 -16.82 -2.42
CA ASP A 79 3.89 -16.29 -1.07
C ASP A 79 5.19 -16.18 -0.25
N THR A 80 6.35 -16.54 -0.82
CA THR A 80 7.61 -16.69 -0.10
C THR A 80 8.75 -15.85 -0.68
N THR A 81 9.40 -16.32 -1.75
CA THR A 81 10.65 -15.77 -2.31
C THR A 81 10.42 -14.70 -3.38
N ASN A 82 9.23 -14.68 -3.99
CA ASN A 82 8.86 -13.75 -5.05
C ASN A 82 7.50 -13.09 -4.76
N ARG A 83 7.28 -12.74 -3.49
CA ARG A 83 6.10 -12.00 -3.04
C ARG A 83 6.24 -10.52 -3.38
N ARG A 84 5.19 -9.93 -3.96
CA ARG A 84 5.18 -8.51 -4.38
C ARG A 84 4.60 -7.60 -3.29
N CYS A 85 4.94 -6.31 -3.36
CA CYS A 85 4.38 -5.25 -2.52
C CYS A 85 2.85 -5.19 -2.59
N GLN A 86 2.28 -5.53 -3.74
CA GLN A 86 0.84 -5.59 -3.93
C GLN A 86 0.16 -6.68 -3.09
N GLU A 87 0.75 -7.88 -2.99
CA GLU A 87 0.22 -8.95 -2.14
C GLU A 87 0.24 -8.54 -0.67
N TRP A 88 1.30 -7.84 -0.25
CA TRP A 88 1.40 -7.30 1.10
C TRP A 88 0.32 -6.24 1.36
N THR A 89 0.08 -5.36 0.39
CA THR A 89 -0.94 -4.31 0.48
C THR A 89 -2.33 -4.91 0.62
N MET A 90 -2.66 -5.93 -0.16
CA MET A 90 -3.94 -6.64 -0.04
C MET A 90 -4.11 -7.31 1.33
N ASP A 91 -3.06 -7.93 1.86
CA ASP A 91 -3.10 -8.52 3.20
C ASP A 91 -3.27 -7.45 4.27
N PHE A 92 -2.65 -6.29 4.10
CA PHE A 92 -2.83 -5.16 5.00
C PHE A 92 -4.25 -4.61 4.99
N ILE A 93 -4.85 -4.43 3.81
CA ILE A 93 -6.25 -4.00 3.70
C ILE A 93 -7.19 -5.03 4.35
N ARG A 94 -6.99 -6.33 4.12
CA ARG A 94 -7.79 -7.39 4.77
C ARG A 94 -7.63 -7.38 6.29
N HIS A 95 -6.41 -7.17 6.78
CA HIS A 95 -6.13 -7.06 8.21
C HIS A 95 -6.84 -5.85 8.83
N LEU A 96 -6.74 -4.67 8.22
CA LEU A 96 -7.43 -3.47 8.69
C LEU A 96 -8.94 -3.62 8.70
N ALA A 97 -9.52 -4.23 7.64
CA ALA A 97 -10.95 -4.53 7.58
C ALA A 97 -11.36 -5.50 8.69
N GLY A 98 -10.62 -6.60 8.90
CA GLY A 98 -10.88 -7.56 9.99
C GLY A 98 -10.75 -6.97 11.40
N ARG A 99 -10.05 -5.83 11.54
CA ARG A 99 -9.95 -5.05 12.79
C ARG A 99 -11.01 -3.94 12.90
N ASN A 100 -11.88 -3.80 11.90
CA ASN A 100 -12.85 -2.70 11.76
C ASN A 100 -12.20 -1.31 11.76
N TYR A 101 -10.95 -1.20 11.30
CA TYR A 101 -10.29 0.10 11.14
C TYR A 101 -10.66 0.78 9.82
N ILE A 102 -11.12 0.00 8.85
CA ILE A 102 -11.73 0.43 7.58
C ILE A 102 -12.98 -0.42 7.30
N ASN A 103 -13.84 0.05 6.40
CA ASN A 103 -14.98 -0.76 5.92
C ASN A 103 -14.45 -1.98 5.13
N HIS A 104 -15.11 -3.13 5.29
CA HIS A 104 -14.86 -4.35 4.52
C HIS A 104 -14.96 -4.17 3.00
N ASP A 105 -15.77 -3.23 2.51
CA ASP A 105 -15.87 -2.91 1.07
C ASP A 105 -14.52 -2.49 0.46
N ALA A 106 -13.60 -1.96 1.28
CA ALA A 106 -12.25 -1.61 0.85
C ALA A 106 -11.49 -2.77 0.21
N ILE A 107 -11.77 -4.01 0.64
CA ILE A 107 -11.14 -5.22 0.09
C ILE A 107 -11.56 -5.39 -1.37
N ALA A 108 -12.84 -5.20 -1.69
CA ALA A 108 -13.35 -5.38 -3.04
C ALA A 108 -12.83 -4.29 -3.99
N ILE A 109 -12.78 -3.04 -3.52
CA ILE A 109 -12.24 -1.91 -4.29
C ILE A 109 -10.76 -2.15 -4.60
N ALA A 110 -9.94 -2.44 -3.58
CA ALA A 110 -8.51 -2.67 -3.78
C ALA A 110 -8.23 -3.89 -4.67
N GLN A 111 -9.05 -4.94 -4.57
CA GLN A 111 -8.92 -6.12 -5.41
C GLN A 111 -9.26 -5.85 -6.88
N ALA A 112 -10.13 -4.88 -7.16
CA ALA A 112 -10.49 -4.47 -8.52
C ALA A 112 -9.37 -3.67 -9.20
N GLU A 113 -8.65 -2.84 -8.43
CA GLU A 113 -7.51 -2.07 -8.92
C GLU A 113 -6.23 -2.90 -9.05
N ARG A 114 -6.18 -4.04 -8.35
CA ARG A 114 -5.02 -4.94 -8.30
C ARG A 114 -4.59 -5.38 -9.71
N ASP A 115 -3.37 -4.99 -10.11
CA ASP A 115 -2.64 -5.60 -11.23
C ASP A 115 -2.78 -7.13 -11.25
N PRO A 116 -3.08 -7.73 -12.41
CA PRO A 116 -3.12 -9.17 -12.55
C PRO A 116 -1.77 -9.82 -12.13
N PRO A 117 -1.77 -11.06 -11.62
CA PRO A 117 -0.52 -11.76 -11.26
C PRO A 117 0.43 -11.95 -12.45
N THR A 118 -0.09 -11.87 -13.68
CA THR A 118 0.67 -11.89 -14.93
C THR A 118 1.38 -10.57 -15.25
N HIS A 119 1.04 -9.46 -14.59
CA HIS A 119 1.73 -8.17 -14.70
C HIS A 119 2.93 -8.16 -13.75
N GLY A 120 4.10 -8.53 -14.27
CA GLY A 120 5.41 -8.33 -13.64
C GLY A 120 6.42 -8.14 -14.76
N VAL A 121 7.42 -7.27 -14.55
CA VAL A 121 8.26 -6.63 -15.59
C VAL A 121 8.42 -7.48 -16.85
N GLY A 122 7.50 -7.24 -17.77
CA GLY A 122 7.62 -7.65 -19.15
C GLY A 122 8.67 -6.73 -19.74
N LEU A 123 9.95 -7.12 -19.64
CA LEU A 123 10.91 -6.63 -20.60
C LEU A 123 10.35 -7.01 -21.98
N ARG A 124 9.79 -6.02 -22.68
CA ARG A 124 9.47 -6.19 -24.10
C ARG A 124 10.78 -6.61 -24.76
N PRO A 125 10.82 -7.73 -25.51
CA PRO A 125 12.00 -8.06 -26.29
C PRO A 125 12.36 -6.86 -27.15
N VAL A 126 13.58 -6.36 -27.02
CA VAL A 126 14.12 -5.41 -28.00
C VAL A 126 14.22 -6.19 -29.30
N ARG A 127 13.42 -5.82 -30.29
CA ARG A 127 13.60 -6.31 -31.66
C ARG A 127 14.84 -5.69 -32.27
#